data_AF-A0A2E9D459-F1
#
_entry.id   AF-A0A2E9D459-F1
#
_cell.length_a   1.000
_cell.length_b   1.000
_cell.length_c   1.000
_cell.angle_alpha   90.00
_cell.angle_beta   90.00
_cell.angle_gamma   90.00
#
_symmetry.space_group_name_H-M   'P 1'
#
loop_
_entity.id
_entity.type
_entity.pdbx_description
1 polymer ?
#
loop_
_entity_poly.entity_id
_entity_poly.type
_entity_poly.pdbx_seq_one_letter_code
_entity_poly.pdbx_strand_id
1 'polypeptide(L)'
;MTTKPTQNDVFADYGAFLNALLPQAQGFMFHDRHGRLFWSNNLPDGSLLTEEFHSTLNKMIERGDLPGEQARIPLKDCTAFLVRVLSDKGKMLGVLTALVDREMAGMPYQFCADLLGPALRSLSRELSLRMHLLAATRKLKHHGGEHTA
;
A
#
# COMPACT_ATOMS: atom_id res chain seq x y z
N MET A 1 -26.13 4.73 -15.97
CA MET A 1 -26.00 4.76 -14.50
C MET A 1 -24.55 4.48 -14.16
N THR A 2 -23.77 5.51 -13.88
CA THR A 2 -22.34 5.37 -13.55
C THR A 2 -22.24 5.14 -12.05
N THR A 3 -22.05 3.88 -11.63
CA THR A 3 -21.79 3.53 -10.24
C THR A 3 -20.52 4.24 -9.78
N LYS A 4 -20.61 4.97 -8.68
CA LYS A 4 -19.46 5.65 -8.08
C LYS A 4 -18.45 4.57 -7.68
N PRO A 5 -17.20 4.60 -8.18
CA PRO A 5 -16.22 3.58 -7.82
C PRO A 5 -16.04 3.62 -6.30
N THR A 6 -16.22 2.47 -5.66
CA THR A 6 -15.98 2.29 -4.24
C THR A 6 -14.47 2.36 -3.97
N GLN A 7 -14.10 2.49 -2.69
CA GLN A 7 -12.69 2.49 -2.33
C GLN A 7 -12.00 1.18 -2.72
N ASN A 8 -12.72 0.05 -2.73
CA ASN A 8 -12.20 -1.25 -3.14
C ASN A 8 -11.95 -1.36 -4.64
N ASP A 9 -12.76 -0.72 -5.48
CA ASP A 9 -12.64 -0.83 -6.95
C ASP A 9 -11.30 -0.23 -7.44
N VAL A 10 -10.83 0.83 -6.80
CA VAL A 10 -9.56 1.46 -7.16
C VAL A 10 -8.38 0.60 -6.80
N PHE A 11 -8.38 0.02 -5.60
CA PHE A 11 -7.31 -0.92 -5.26
C PHE A 11 -7.35 -2.18 -6.13
N ALA A 12 -8.52 -2.61 -6.61
CA ALA A 12 -8.63 -3.71 -7.59
C ALA A 12 -7.96 -3.36 -8.93
N ASP A 13 -8.20 -2.16 -9.47
CA ASP A 13 -7.55 -1.68 -10.69
C ASP A 13 -6.02 -1.56 -10.51
N TYR A 14 -5.58 -1.05 -9.36
CA TYR A 14 -4.17 -1.04 -9.00
C TYR A 14 -3.61 -2.45 -8.82
N GLY A 15 -4.39 -3.42 -8.35
CA GLY A 15 -3.98 -4.82 -8.27
C GLY A 15 -3.59 -5.39 -9.64
N ALA A 16 -4.39 -5.14 -10.68
CA ALA A 16 -4.06 -5.55 -12.04
C ALA A 16 -2.80 -4.85 -12.56
N PHE A 17 -2.65 -3.55 -12.27
CA PHE A 17 -1.47 -2.80 -12.68
C PHE A 17 -0.18 -3.27 -11.95
N LEU A 18 -0.28 -3.53 -10.65
CA LEU A 18 0.83 -4.06 -9.84
C LEU A 18 1.26 -5.45 -10.32
N ASN A 19 0.30 -6.33 -10.65
CA ASN A 19 0.57 -7.62 -11.26
C ASN A 19 1.28 -7.49 -12.62
N ALA A 20 0.93 -6.48 -13.42
CA ALA A 20 1.60 -6.23 -14.70
C ALA A 20 3.06 -5.74 -14.53
N LEU A 21 3.34 -4.98 -13.46
CA LEU A 21 4.69 -4.48 -13.15
C LEU A 21 5.57 -5.52 -12.47
N LEU A 22 4.97 -6.41 -11.68
CA LEU A 22 5.67 -7.50 -11.00
C LEU A 22 4.91 -8.82 -11.21
N PRO A 23 5.02 -9.45 -12.39
CA PRO A 23 4.29 -10.68 -12.71
C PRO A 23 4.63 -11.88 -11.82
N GLN A 24 5.80 -11.84 -11.18
CA GLN A 24 6.28 -12.85 -10.25
C GLN A 24 5.64 -12.74 -8.84
N ALA A 25 4.85 -11.69 -8.60
CA ALA A 25 4.13 -11.53 -7.35
C ALA A 25 2.98 -12.54 -7.27
N GLN A 26 2.94 -13.30 -6.19
CA GLN A 26 1.82 -14.17 -5.85
C GLN A 26 0.64 -13.37 -5.28
N GLY A 27 0.92 -12.20 -4.69
CA GLY A 27 -0.10 -11.32 -4.15
C GLY A 27 0.46 -10.01 -3.60
N PHE A 28 -0.47 -9.12 -3.25
CA PHE A 28 -0.15 -7.82 -2.67
C PHE A 28 -1.01 -7.57 -1.44
N MET A 29 -0.44 -6.86 -0.46
CA MET A 29 -1.16 -6.36 0.70
C MET A 29 -0.86 -4.87 0.87
N PHE A 30 -1.84 -4.11 1.29
CA PHE A 30 -1.65 -2.71 1.66
C PHE A 30 -2.09 -2.51 3.10
N HIS A 31 -1.13 -2.16 3.95
CA HIS A 31 -1.38 -1.76 5.34
C HIS A 31 -1.43 -0.25 5.43
N ASP A 32 -2.40 0.29 6.17
CA ASP A 32 -2.45 1.72 6.41
C ASP A 32 -1.33 2.19 7.36
N ARG A 33 -1.24 3.51 7.58
CA ARG A 33 -0.30 4.12 8.52
C ARG A 33 -0.49 3.69 10.00
N HIS A 34 -1.51 2.92 10.31
CA HIS A 34 -1.79 2.36 11.64
C HIS A 34 -1.51 0.86 11.70
N GLY A 35 -0.95 0.28 10.63
CA GLY A 35 -0.61 -1.15 10.54
C GLY A 35 -1.82 -2.04 10.27
N ARG A 36 -3.00 -1.46 9.99
CA ARG A 36 -4.20 -2.24 9.69
C ARG A 36 -4.19 -2.65 8.24
N LEU A 37 -4.47 -3.93 7.98
CA LEU A 37 -4.67 -4.41 6.62
C LEU A 37 -5.86 -3.66 6.01
N PHE A 38 -5.59 -2.86 4.99
CA PHE A 38 -6.56 -2.00 4.34
C PHE A 38 -7.06 -2.63 3.04
N TRP A 39 -6.17 -3.30 2.30
CA TRP A 39 -6.51 -4.01 1.07
C TRP A 39 -5.55 -5.18 0.82
N SER A 40 -6.01 -6.18 0.08
CA SER A 40 -5.17 -7.25 -0.43
C SER A 40 -5.67 -7.78 -1.75
N ASN A 41 -4.74 -8.23 -2.60
CA ASN A 41 -5.01 -9.02 -3.79
C ASN A 41 -4.31 -10.37 -3.67
N ASN A 42 -5.06 -11.46 -3.86
CA ASN A 42 -4.56 -12.83 -3.75
C ASN A 42 -3.79 -13.06 -2.44
N LEU A 43 -4.46 -12.79 -1.32
CA LEU A 43 -3.88 -13.00 0.00
C LEU A 43 -3.56 -14.49 0.15
N PRO A 44 -2.30 -14.87 0.38
CA PRO A 44 -2.02 -16.24 0.73
C PRO A 44 -2.44 -16.48 2.19
N ASP A 45 -2.40 -17.74 2.64
CA ASP A 45 -2.86 -18.11 3.98
C ASP A 45 -2.19 -17.22 5.05
N GLY A 46 -3.00 -16.65 5.96
CA GLY A 46 -2.54 -15.72 6.99
C GLY A 46 -1.51 -16.34 7.94
N SER A 47 -1.40 -17.67 7.97
CA SER A 47 -0.34 -18.43 8.66
C SER A 47 1.08 -18.16 8.13
N LEU A 48 1.22 -17.52 6.96
CA LEU A 48 2.51 -17.18 6.35
C LEU A 48 3.16 -15.92 6.95
N LEU A 49 2.41 -15.08 7.66
CA LEU A 49 2.93 -13.85 8.24
C LEU A 49 3.63 -14.15 9.57
N THR A 50 4.96 -13.98 9.59
CA THR A 50 5.79 -14.26 10.77
C THR A 50 5.81 -13.09 11.75
N GLU A 51 6.26 -13.33 12.99
CA GLU A 51 6.52 -12.25 13.95
C GLU A 51 7.53 -11.23 13.41
N GLU A 52 8.52 -11.69 12.64
CA GLU A 52 9.49 -10.83 11.96
C GLU A 52 8.81 -9.89 10.95
N PHE A 53 7.85 -10.39 10.17
CA PHE A 53 7.04 -9.56 9.28
C PHE A 53 6.33 -8.42 10.03
N HIS A 54 5.62 -8.76 11.11
CA HIS A 54 4.89 -7.78 11.90
C HIS A 54 5.83 -6.78 12.60
N SER A 55 6.96 -7.25 13.13
CA SER A 55 7.99 -6.41 13.75
C SER A 55 8.55 -5.38 12.76
N THR A 56 8.89 -5.82 11.55
CA THR A 56 9.41 -4.94 10.50
C THR A 56 8.37 -3.98 9.97
N LEU A 57 7.12 -4.42 9.78
CA LEU A 57 6.00 -3.55 9.41
C LEU A 57 5.81 -2.43 10.44
N ASN A 58 5.78 -2.78 11.73
CA ASN A 58 5.61 -1.80 12.80
C ASN A 58 6.78 -0.81 12.86
N LYS A 59 8.03 -1.29 12.76
CA LYS A 59 9.21 -0.43 12.69
C LYS A 59 9.15 0.54 11.52
N MET A 60 8.73 0.08 10.34
CA MET A 60 8.59 0.92 9.15
C MET A 60 7.55 2.03 9.35
N ILE A 61 6.44 1.71 10.01
CA ILE A 61 5.37 2.66 10.31
C ILE A 61 5.82 3.69 11.36
N GLU A 62 6.47 3.23 12.43
CA GLU A 62 6.85 4.07 13.58
C GLU A 62 8.09 4.94 13.31
N ARG A 63 9.14 4.36 12.73
CA ARG A 63 10.44 5.03 12.56
C ARG A 63 10.57 5.74 11.22
N GLY A 64 9.64 5.48 10.30
CA GLY A 64 9.66 6.02 8.96
C GLY A 64 10.65 5.28 8.07
N ASP A 65 11.93 5.19 8.45
CA ASP A 65 12.95 4.63 7.55
C ASP A 65 13.56 3.31 8.07
N LEU A 66 13.60 2.32 7.18
CA LEU A 66 14.33 1.07 7.35
C LEU A 66 15.23 0.90 6.13
N PRO A 67 16.50 0.52 6.30
CA PRO A 67 17.38 0.18 5.18
C PRO A 67 16.70 -0.85 4.28
N GLY A 68 16.74 -0.63 2.96
CA GLY A 68 15.91 -1.37 2.00
C GLY A 68 15.93 -2.89 2.14
N GLU A 69 17.10 -3.50 2.36
CA GLU A 69 17.18 -4.96 2.56
C GLU A 69 16.56 -5.47 3.87
N GLN A 70 16.42 -4.63 4.90
CA GLN A 70 15.67 -4.98 6.12
C GLN A 70 14.16 -5.02 5.88
N ALA A 71 13.69 -4.44 4.77
CA ALA A 71 12.30 -4.51 4.34
C ALA A 71 12.02 -5.72 3.41
N ARG A 72 13.01 -6.60 3.23
CA ARG A 72 12.89 -7.87 2.52
C ARG A 72 12.92 -9.01 3.52
N ILE A 73 11.80 -9.71 3.65
CA ILE A 73 11.58 -10.69 4.73
C ILE A 73 11.34 -12.05 4.09
N PRO A 74 12.25 -13.03 4.29
CA PRO A 74 12.01 -14.39 3.84
C PRO A 74 10.88 -15.00 4.69
N LEU A 75 9.85 -15.50 4.02
CA LEU A 75 8.78 -16.28 4.62
C LEU A 75 8.96 -17.76 4.22
N LYS A 76 8.05 -18.63 4.69
CA LYS A 76 8.15 -20.08 4.45
C LYS A 76 8.21 -20.43 2.96
N ASP A 77 7.25 -19.90 2.20
CA ASP A 77 7.02 -20.24 0.80
C ASP A 77 7.18 -19.05 -0.16
N CYS A 78 7.46 -17.85 0.35
CA CYS A 78 7.61 -16.64 -0.43
C CYS A 78 8.57 -15.64 0.25
N THR A 79 8.86 -14.53 -0.41
CA THR A 79 9.57 -13.39 0.16
C THR A 79 8.65 -12.18 0.17
N ALA A 80 8.53 -11.52 1.32
CA ALA A 80 7.77 -10.29 1.46
C ALA A 80 8.67 -9.07 1.27
N PHE A 81 8.32 -8.20 0.32
CA PHE A 81 8.97 -6.91 0.10
C PHE A 81 8.06 -5.80 0.58
N LEU A 82 8.47 -5.07 1.61
CA LEU A 82 7.68 -4.00 2.22
C LEU A 82 8.13 -2.65 1.64
N VAL A 83 7.29 -2.05 0.80
CA VAL A 83 7.56 -0.76 0.15
C VAL A 83 6.70 0.32 0.77
N ARG A 84 7.34 1.40 1.23
CA ARG A 84 6.63 2.55 1.79
C ARG A 84 5.84 3.28 0.72
N VAL A 85 4.64 3.72 1.08
CA VAL A 85 3.81 4.57 0.24
C VAL A 85 3.69 5.92 0.93
N LEU A 86 4.29 6.94 0.33
CA LEU A 86 4.33 8.31 0.84
C LEU A 86 3.45 9.21 0.00
N SER A 87 2.82 10.20 0.63
CA SER A 87 2.17 11.32 -0.06
C SER A 87 3.20 12.16 -0.82
N ASP A 88 2.74 13.03 -1.71
CA ASP A 88 3.53 14.11 -2.32
C ASP A 88 4.33 14.96 -1.31
N LYS A 89 3.80 15.16 -0.10
CA LYS A 89 4.44 15.89 1.00
C LYS A 89 5.36 15.02 1.89
N GLY A 90 5.68 13.80 1.46
CA GLY A 90 6.52 12.86 2.22
C GLY A 90 5.87 12.21 3.45
N LYS A 91 4.56 12.44 3.71
CA LYS A 91 3.84 11.79 4.81
C LYS A 91 3.56 10.32 4.50
N MET A 92 3.73 9.46 5.49
CA MET A 92 3.41 8.03 5.39
C MET A 92 1.90 7.83 5.17
N LEU A 93 1.54 7.20 4.06
CA LEU A 93 0.16 6.79 3.76
C LEU A 93 -0.07 5.33 4.18
N GLY A 94 0.94 4.48 4.01
CA GLY A 94 0.87 3.05 4.32
C GLY A 94 2.07 2.28 3.78
N VAL A 95 2.02 0.96 3.88
CA VAL A 95 3.04 0.02 3.38
C VAL A 95 2.38 -0.92 2.38
N LEU A 96 2.92 -0.98 1.16
CA LEU A 96 2.58 -2.03 0.21
C LEU A 96 3.54 -3.21 0.45
N THR A 97 3.00 -4.39 0.68
CA THR A 97 3.74 -5.65 0.68
C THR A 97 3.53 -6.34 -0.66
N ALA A 98 4.61 -6.67 -1.34
CA ALA A 98 4.61 -7.60 -2.47
C ALA A 98 5.09 -8.97 -1.98
N LEU A 99 4.31 -10.02 -2.24
CA LEU A 99 4.66 -11.39 -1.92
C LEU A 99 5.14 -12.05 -3.20
N VAL A 100 6.42 -12.39 -3.24
CA VAL A 100 7.08 -12.94 -4.44
C VAL A 100 7.52 -14.36 -4.14
N ASP A 101 7.42 -15.23 -5.13
CA ASP A 101 7.88 -16.62 -5.00
C ASP A 101 9.31 -16.71 -4.44
N ARG A 102 9.55 -17.71 -3.58
CA ARG A 102 10.85 -17.98 -2.98
C ARG A 102 11.92 -18.31 -4.02
N GLU A 103 11.58 -18.84 -5.18
CA GLU A 103 12.53 -19.04 -6.28
C GLU A 103 13.14 -17.71 -6.77
N MET A 104 12.44 -16.60 -6.56
CA MET A 104 12.89 -15.25 -6.87
C MET A 104 13.46 -14.52 -5.66
N ALA A 105 13.76 -15.22 -4.55
CA ALA A 105 14.30 -14.64 -3.31
C ALA A 105 15.69 -13.98 -3.50
N GLY A 106 16.36 -14.20 -4.64
CA GLY A 106 17.57 -13.46 -5.02
C GLY A 106 17.31 -12.01 -5.46
N MET A 107 16.05 -11.63 -5.69
CA MET A 107 15.68 -10.28 -6.11
C MET A 107 16.07 -9.26 -5.02
N PRO A 108 16.85 -8.22 -5.37
CA PRO A 108 17.17 -7.13 -4.45
C PRO A 108 15.93 -6.30 -4.12
N TYR A 109 15.87 -5.76 -2.90
CA TYR A 109 14.77 -4.88 -2.51
C TYR A 109 14.60 -3.70 -3.46
N GLN A 110 15.71 -3.04 -3.83
CA GLN A 110 15.68 -1.84 -4.66
C GLN A 110 15.03 -2.09 -6.02
N PHE A 111 15.28 -3.26 -6.61
CA PHE A 111 14.70 -3.63 -7.90
C PHE A 111 13.17 -3.76 -7.80
N CYS A 112 12.66 -4.41 -6.74
CA CYS A 112 11.23 -4.51 -6.48
C CYS A 112 10.61 -3.12 -6.24
N ALA A 113 11.26 -2.28 -5.42
CA ALA A 113 10.80 -0.92 -5.15
C ALA A 113 10.77 -0.04 -6.41
N ASP A 114 11.76 -0.15 -7.29
CA ASP A 114 11.85 0.61 -8.53
C ASP A 114 10.76 0.19 -9.54
N LEU A 115 10.50 -1.12 -9.67
CA LEU A 115 9.42 -1.65 -10.51
C LEU A 115 8.04 -1.18 -10.05
N LEU A 116 7.79 -1.19 -8.74
CA LEU A 116 6.50 -0.81 -8.15
C LEU A 116 6.32 0.71 -8.03
N GLY A 117 7.43 1.47 -8.05
CA GLY A 117 7.45 2.92 -7.86
C GLY A 117 6.44 3.70 -8.72
N PRO A 118 6.32 3.47 -10.05
CA PRO A 118 5.35 4.15 -10.89
C PRO A 118 3.89 3.95 -10.46
N ALA A 119 3.50 2.72 -10.12
CA ALA A 119 2.16 2.42 -9.63
C ALA A 119 1.92 3.06 -8.26
N LEU A 120 2.89 2.97 -7.36
CA LEU A 120 2.80 3.55 -6.02
C LEU A 120 2.70 5.08 -6.04
N ARG A 121 3.42 5.77 -6.93
CA ARG A 121 3.28 7.23 -7.12
C ARG A 121 1.89 7.59 -7.63
N SER A 122 1.36 6.83 -8.57
CA SER A 122 0.02 7.03 -9.11
C SER A 122 -1.05 6.83 -8.03
N LEU A 123 -0.96 5.73 -7.28
CA LEU A 123 -1.85 5.41 -6.16
C LEU A 123 -1.78 6.49 -5.08
N SER A 124 -0.57 6.92 -4.69
CA SER A 124 -0.37 7.98 -3.71
C SER A 124 -1.05 9.29 -4.14
N ARG A 125 -0.91 9.68 -5.41
CA ARG A 125 -1.56 10.88 -5.96
C ARG A 125 -3.08 10.76 -5.90
N GLU A 126 -3.64 9.61 -6.28
CA GLU A 126 -5.09 9.41 -6.23
C GLU A 126 -5.63 9.42 -4.79
N LEU A 127 -4.97 8.73 -3.86
CA LEU A 127 -5.33 8.73 -2.44
C LEU A 127 -5.27 10.15 -1.86
N SER A 128 -4.25 10.93 -2.23
CA SER A 128 -4.09 12.31 -1.79
C SER A 128 -5.22 13.22 -2.32
N LEU A 129 -5.61 13.05 -3.59
CA LEU A 129 -6.73 13.78 -4.19
C LEU A 129 -8.08 13.43 -3.52
N ARG A 130 -8.33 12.15 -3.24
CA ARG A 130 -9.54 11.70 -2.53
C ARG A 130 -9.63 12.30 -1.13
N MET A 131 -8.50 12.34 -0.41
CA MET A 131 -8.43 12.95 0.91
C MET A 131 -8.70 14.47 0.85
N HIS A 132 -8.15 15.18 -0.13
CA HIS A 132 -8.43 16.60 -0.34
C HIS A 132 -9.91 16.85 -0.68
N LEU A 133 -10.51 16.04 -1.54
CA LEU A 133 -11.94 16.13 -1.86
C LEU A 133 -12.83 15.90 -0.64
N LEU A 134 -12.53 14.89 0.18
CA LEU A 134 -13.26 14.64 1.42
C LEU A 134 -13.15 15.82 2.40
N ALA A 135 -11.96 16.40 2.55
CA ALA A 135 -11.74 17.56 3.40
C ALA A 135 -12.51 18.80 2.89
N ALA A 136 -12.46 19.07 1.58
CA ALA A 136 -13.21 20.17 0.97
C ALA A 136 -14.73 19.98 1.13
N THR A 137 -15.22 18.76 0.92
CA THR A 137 -16.65 18.43 1.11
C THR A 137 -17.09 18.61 2.55
N ARG A 138 -16.26 18.24 3.54
CA ARG A 138 -16.54 18.49 4.97
C ARG A 138 -16.61 19.98 5.27
N LYS A 139 -15.68 20.78 4.74
CA LYS A 139 -15.69 22.25 4.91
C LYS A 139 -16.96 22.88 4.34
N LEU A 140 -17.38 22.44 3.16
CA LEU A 140 -18.61 22.92 2.50
C LEU A 140 -19.87 22.54 3.30
N LYS A 141 -19.94 21.34 3.89
CA LYS A 141 -21.04 20.95 4.77
C LYS A 141 -21.11 21.81 6.05
N HIS A 142 -19.97 22.19 6.61
CA HIS A 142 -19.94 23.07 7.77
C HIS A 142 -20.33 24.52 7.43
N HIS A 143 -19.92 25.06 6.28
CA HIS A 143 -20.29 26.42 5.88
C HIS A 143 -21.72 26.51 5.30
N GLY A 144 -22.28 25.43 4.75
CA GLY A 144 -23.66 25.38 4.30
C GLY A 144 -24.69 25.34 5.44
N GLY A 145 -24.27 24.97 6.66
CA GLY A 145 -25.11 25.01 7.87
C GLY A 145 -25.18 26.38 8.54
N GLU A 146 -24.25 27.30 8.24
CA GLU A 146 -24.19 28.64 8.84
C GLU A 146 -25.03 29.69 8.06
N HIS A 147 -25.63 29.32 6.92
CA HIS A 147 -26.48 30.20 6.11
C HIS A 147 -28.00 29.88 6.21
N THR A 148 -28.42 29.09 7.20
CA THR A 148 -29.85 28.79 7.45
C THR A 148 -30.27 29.03 8.90
N ALA A 149 -29.75 30.10 9.52
CA ALA A 149 -30.22 30.61 10.81
C ALA A 149 -30.71 32.06 10.65
#